data_AF-A0A100VZS4-F1
#
_entry.id   AF-A0A100VZS4-F1
#
_cell.length_a   1.000
_cell.length_b   1.000
_cell.length_c   1.000
_cell.angle_alpha   90.00
_cell.angle_beta   90.00
_cell.angle_gamma   90.00
#
_symmetry.space_group_name_H-M   'P 1'
#
loop_
_entity.id
_entity.type
_entity.pdbx_description
1 polymer ?
#
loop_
_entity_poly.entity_id
_entity_poly.type
_entity_poly.pdbx_seq_one_letter_code
_entity_poly.pdbx_strand_id
1 'polypeptide(L)'
;MKHPILLFALGAGAPALALGIAAPNAAADSTAANTHPKPGIAVSVNGNTVKLGNADASTTKGGHSVAIAVNGSTANAGGTHDLAVAINGSTATTSGGTRTVAIAINNSTATAGDGTNNRAVAINNGDAYARTGDNNYAKATNNAKAVAWRGDNNTAIVDGTCPRGVVCAQSSVGAGVGDNNTAKVTGGNAEIGVGTGNNNHLVSNGTGNKLTAGYGDNNTVTVNGNDDYGRAGGTLSSHSDNNSLVINGDGYRQTTGAVATGGTTVILPPPTQ
;
A
#
# COMPACT_ATOMS: atom_id res chain seq x y z
N MET A 1 47.10 -48.77 76.74
CA MET A 1 47.13 -48.78 75.25
C MET A 1 45.71 -49.02 74.73
N LYS A 2 45.35 -48.47 73.56
CA LYS A 2 44.11 -48.72 72.77
C LYS A 2 42.76 -48.23 73.35
N HIS A 3 41.90 -47.74 72.44
CA HIS A 3 40.48 -47.33 72.56
C HIS A 3 39.56 -48.45 71.97
N PRO A 4 38.25 -48.28 71.58
CA PRO A 4 37.20 -47.24 71.81
C PRO A 4 35.96 -47.84 72.56
N ILE A 5 34.65 -47.53 72.46
CA ILE A 5 33.71 -46.74 71.60
C ILE A 5 32.51 -46.30 72.52
N LEU A 6 32.12 -45.02 72.71
CA LEU A 6 31.15 -44.16 71.96
C LEU A 6 29.72 -44.78 71.76
N LEU A 7 28.75 -44.56 72.67
CA LEU A 7 27.83 -43.40 72.82
C LEU A 7 26.56 -43.42 71.92
N PHE A 8 25.37 -43.37 72.55
CA PHE A 8 24.08 -42.98 71.95
C PHE A 8 23.20 -42.31 73.02
N ALA A 9 22.55 -41.19 72.69
CA ALA A 9 21.41 -40.61 73.42
C ALA A 9 20.67 -39.62 72.53
N LEU A 10 19.34 -39.74 72.40
CA LEU A 10 18.50 -38.73 71.75
C LEU A 10 17.78 -37.89 72.81
N GLY A 11 17.74 -36.57 72.60
CA GLY A 11 16.99 -35.63 73.43
C GLY A 11 15.53 -35.47 72.97
N ALA A 12 14.66 -35.06 73.88
CA ALA A 12 13.26 -34.73 73.60
C ALA A 12 13.02 -33.21 73.72
N GLY A 13 11.99 -32.69 73.05
CA GLY A 13 11.55 -31.31 73.28
C GLY A 13 10.76 -30.67 72.12
N ALA A 14 9.50 -30.36 72.40
CA ALA A 14 8.66 -29.37 71.72
C ALA A 14 7.86 -28.63 72.82
N PRO A 15 7.06 -27.57 72.55
CA PRO A 15 6.83 -26.84 71.30
C PRO A 15 7.00 -25.30 71.47
N ALA A 16 6.72 -24.51 70.43
CA ALA A 16 6.23 -23.13 70.56
C ALA A 16 5.53 -22.64 69.27
N LEU A 17 4.35 -22.02 69.40
CA LEU A 17 3.77 -21.17 68.36
C LEU A 17 4.23 -19.72 68.60
N ALA A 18 4.54 -18.98 67.53
CA ALA A 18 4.73 -17.54 67.58
C ALA A 18 3.88 -16.87 66.49
N LEU A 19 2.89 -16.06 66.88
CA LEU A 19 2.11 -15.26 65.94
C LEU A 19 2.91 -14.02 65.53
N GLY A 20 3.43 -14.01 64.32
CA GLY A 20 4.07 -12.83 63.73
C GLY A 20 3.02 -11.82 63.25
N ILE A 21 2.96 -10.65 63.91
CA ILE A 21 2.09 -9.54 63.53
C ILE A 21 2.67 -8.86 62.27
N ALA A 22 1.89 -8.75 61.19
CA ALA A 22 2.37 -8.21 59.92
C ALA A 22 1.38 -7.23 59.26
N ALA A 23 1.62 -5.93 59.50
CA ALA A 23 1.13 -4.77 58.74
C ALA A 23 2.20 -3.67 58.93
N PRO A 24 2.54 -2.85 57.91
CA PRO A 24 1.57 -2.14 57.08
C PRO A 24 1.86 -2.12 55.56
N ASN A 25 0.89 -1.57 54.82
CA ASN A 25 1.00 -0.89 53.52
C ASN A 25 2.19 -1.26 52.61
N ALA A 26 2.06 -2.36 51.87
CA ALA A 26 2.42 -2.31 50.46
C ALA A 26 1.32 -1.52 49.75
N ALA A 27 1.56 -0.26 49.43
CA ALA A 27 0.69 0.48 48.51
C ALA A 27 0.72 -0.24 47.16
N ALA A 28 -0.44 -0.58 46.59
CA ALA A 28 -0.50 -1.27 45.31
C ALA A 28 0.07 -0.33 44.23
N ASP A 29 1.26 -0.67 43.73
CA ASP A 29 1.96 0.13 42.72
C ASP A 29 1.13 0.18 41.43
N SER A 30 0.56 1.36 41.15
CA SER A 30 -0.24 1.59 39.96
C SER A 30 0.59 1.83 38.71
N THR A 31 1.93 1.72 38.78
CA THR A 31 2.82 1.66 37.61
C THR A 31 2.79 0.28 36.90
N ALA A 32 1.60 -0.29 36.78
CA ALA A 32 1.22 -1.12 35.64
C ALA A 32 1.37 -0.28 34.37
N ALA A 33 2.62 -0.18 33.89
CA ALA A 33 3.03 0.75 32.86
C ALA A 33 2.17 0.56 31.62
N ASN A 34 1.37 1.58 31.29
CA ASN A 34 0.35 1.49 30.25
C ASN A 34 1.01 1.05 28.93
N THR A 35 0.79 -0.22 28.55
CA THR A 35 1.52 -0.91 27.49
C THR A 35 1.07 -0.50 26.10
N HIS A 36 0.07 0.37 25.97
CA HIS A 36 -0.20 1.09 24.74
C HIS A 36 0.99 2.03 24.45
N PRO A 37 1.79 1.80 23.40
CA PRO A 37 2.91 2.67 23.08
C PRO A 37 2.35 4.06 22.75
N LYS A 38 2.74 5.06 23.54
CA LYS A 38 2.26 6.45 23.40
C LYS A 38 2.41 6.90 21.95
N PRO A 39 1.35 7.46 21.31
CA PRO A 39 1.39 7.88 19.90
C PRO A 39 2.61 8.75 19.61
N GLY A 40 3.56 8.19 18.85
CA GLY A 40 4.82 8.84 18.55
C GLY A 40 4.69 9.90 17.47
N ILE A 41 5.65 10.81 17.43
CA ILE A 41 5.89 11.71 16.32
C ILE A 41 7.39 11.70 16.06
N ALA A 42 7.79 11.46 14.82
CA ALA A 42 9.15 11.69 14.34
C ALA A 42 9.12 12.60 13.11
N VAL A 43 10.04 13.55 13.08
CA VAL A 43 10.24 14.46 11.94
C VAL A 43 11.72 14.47 11.62
N SER A 44 12.05 14.23 10.37
CA SER A 44 13.41 14.26 9.85
C SER A 44 13.50 15.27 8.72
N VAL A 45 14.52 16.13 8.75
CA VAL A 45 14.77 17.17 7.75
C VAL A 45 16.26 17.21 7.41
N ASN A 46 16.59 16.94 6.15
CA ASN A 46 17.95 17.01 5.61
C ASN A 46 19.01 16.26 6.45
N GLY A 47 18.66 15.09 6.99
CA GLY A 47 19.51 14.23 7.82
C GLY A 47 19.42 14.48 9.34
N ASN A 48 18.60 15.42 9.81
CA ASN A 48 18.43 15.74 11.23
C ASN A 48 17.04 15.25 11.69
N THR A 49 16.99 14.31 12.64
CA THR A 49 15.73 13.72 13.14
C THR A 49 15.45 14.12 14.59
N VAL A 50 14.21 14.56 14.84
CA VAL A 50 13.61 14.66 16.18
C VAL A 50 12.57 13.55 16.31
N LYS A 51 12.62 12.75 17.38
CA LYS A 51 11.71 11.61 17.63
C LYS A 51 11.17 11.63 19.05
N LEU A 52 9.88 11.43 19.20
CA LEU A 52 9.19 11.12 20.45
C LEU A 52 8.34 9.86 20.25
N GLY A 53 8.40 8.92 21.19
CA GLY A 53 7.57 7.70 21.14
C GLY A 53 7.93 6.73 20.00
N ASN A 54 6.91 6.11 19.41
CA ASN A 54 7.02 4.91 18.57
C ASN A 54 7.02 5.12 17.05
N ALA A 55 7.21 6.36 16.56
CA ALA A 55 7.25 6.65 15.11
C ALA A 55 8.69 6.85 14.62
N ASP A 56 8.97 6.56 13.35
CA ASP A 56 10.31 6.62 12.78
C ASP A 56 10.37 7.44 11.49
N ALA A 57 11.24 8.45 11.47
CA ALA A 57 11.43 9.36 10.33
C ALA A 57 12.91 9.46 9.94
N SER A 58 13.19 9.31 8.64
CA SER A 58 14.54 9.33 8.06
C SER A 58 14.61 10.18 6.79
N THR A 59 15.70 10.91 6.61
CA THR A 59 16.00 11.69 5.40
C THR A 59 17.49 11.61 5.07
N THR A 60 17.83 11.62 3.78
CA THR A 60 19.23 11.66 3.35
C THR A 60 19.86 13.01 3.68
N LYS A 61 21.01 13.01 4.38
CA LYS A 61 21.78 14.23 4.69
C LYS A 61 22.31 14.88 3.42
N GLY A 62 22.04 16.16 3.23
CA GLY A 62 22.32 16.88 1.98
C GLY A 62 21.24 16.70 0.91
N GLY A 63 20.22 15.87 1.14
CA GLY A 63 19.13 15.66 0.21
C GLY A 63 18.08 16.79 0.19
N HIS A 64 18.06 17.69 1.18
CA HIS A 64 17.00 18.71 1.35
C HIS A 64 15.56 18.13 1.49
N SER A 65 15.45 16.83 1.74
CA SER A 65 14.20 16.08 1.85
C SER A 65 13.58 16.17 3.26
N VAL A 66 12.28 15.86 3.36
CA VAL A 66 11.49 15.89 4.60
C VAL A 66 10.76 14.56 4.81
N ALA A 67 10.84 13.98 6.01
CA ALA A 67 10.06 12.82 6.40
C ALA A 67 9.30 13.09 7.71
N ILE A 68 8.02 12.73 7.76
CA ILE A 68 7.12 12.93 8.90
C ILE A 68 6.41 11.62 9.20
N ALA A 69 6.58 11.08 10.40
CA ALA A 69 5.95 9.85 10.85
C ALA A 69 5.16 10.07 12.14
N VAL A 70 3.93 9.56 12.19
CA VAL A 70 2.99 9.76 13.32
C VAL A 70 2.32 8.45 13.70
N ASN A 71 2.23 8.19 15.01
CA ASN A 71 1.51 7.08 15.63
C ASN A 71 1.89 5.70 15.06
N GLY A 72 3.06 5.19 15.46
CA GLY A 72 3.56 3.86 15.05
C GLY A 72 3.90 3.71 13.56
N SER A 73 4.10 4.83 12.84
CA SER A 73 4.38 4.83 11.40
C SER A 73 5.86 4.99 11.07
N THR A 74 6.23 4.68 9.83
CA THR A 74 7.58 4.82 9.28
C THR A 74 7.58 5.71 8.04
N ALA A 75 8.36 6.79 8.04
CA ALA A 75 8.55 7.68 6.90
C ALA A 75 10.04 7.78 6.52
N ASN A 76 10.37 7.53 5.25
CA ASN A 76 11.74 7.60 4.75
C ASN A 76 11.76 8.39 3.44
N ALA A 77 12.42 9.56 3.41
CA ALA A 77 12.58 10.35 2.19
C ALA A 77 14.05 10.31 1.71
N GLY A 78 14.36 9.32 0.87
CA GLY A 78 15.74 8.91 0.56
C GLY A 78 16.41 9.62 -0.62
N GLY A 79 15.65 10.24 -1.53
CA GLY A 79 16.16 11.04 -2.65
C GLY A 79 16.33 12.51 -2.29
N THR A 80 16.19 13.40 -3.28
CA THR A 80 16.54 14.83 -3.17
C THR A 80 15.31 15.74 -3.30
N HIS A 81 15.07 16.65 -2.34
CA HIS A 81 13.85 17.45 -2.21
C HIS A 81 12.57 16.60 -2.09
N ASP A 82 12.68 15.37 -1.61
CA ASP A 82 11.58 14.43 -1.46
C ASP A 82 10.72 14.70 -0.22
N LEU A 83 9.48 14.22 -0.22
CA LEU A 83 8.55 14.26 0.90
C LEU A 83 7.98 12.87 1.22
N ALA A 84 8.20 12.37 2.43
CA ALA A 84 7.55 11.16 2.95
C ALA A 84 6.65 11.50 4.16
N VAL A 85 5.37 11.12 4.14
CA VAL A 85 4.43 11.35 5.25
C VAL A 85 3.69 10.06 5.59
N ALA A 86 3.85 9.54 6.80
CA ALA A 86 3.25 8.28 7.25
C ALA A 86 2.47 8.47 8.57
N ILE A 87 1.19 8.09 8.60
CA ILE A 87 0.28 8.34 9.73
C ILE A 87 -0.52 7.09 10.09
N ASN A 88 -0.64 6.79 11.39
CA ASN A 88 -1.35 5.65 11.97
C ASN A 88 -0.93 4.29 11.37
N GLY A 89 0.18 3.72 11.86
CA GLY A 89 0.67 2.41 11.46
C GLY A 89 1.07 2.27 9.98
N SER A 90 1.32 3.38 9.28
CA SER A 90 1.57 3.40 7.84
C SER A 90 3.06 3.44 7.48
N THR A 91 3.39 3.10 6.23
CA THR A 91 4.75 3.23 5.68
C THR A 91 4.76 4.11 4.44
N ALA A 92 5.53 5.20 4.47
CA ALA A 92 5.77 6.07 3.32
C ALA A 92 7.26 6.11 2.97
N THR A 93 7.62 5.74 1.75
CA THR A 93 9.00 5.65 1.29
C THR A 93 9.19 6.43 0.00
N THR A 94 10.26 7.24 -0.06
CA THR A 94 10.86 7.65 -1.32
C THR A 94 12.29 7.16 -1.49
N SER A 95 12.70 6.90 -2.72
CA SER A 95 14.02 6.34 -3.06
C SER A 95 14.50 6.76 -4.44
N GLY A 96 15.80 7.02 -4.59
CA GLY A 96 16.46 7.12 -5.90
C GLY A 96 15.95 8.23 -6.84
N GLY A 97 15.22 9.21 -6.31
CA GLY A 97 14.51 10.22 -7.10
C GLY A 97 14.79 11.67 -6.70
N THR A 98 14.03 12.58 -7.30
CA THR A 98 14.05 14.02 -6.97
C THR A 98 12.64 14.60 -6.96
N ARG A 99 12.29 15.35 -5.91
CA ARG A 99 10.95 15.92 -5.66
C ARG A 99 9.83 14.86 -5.64
N THR A 100 10.16 13.63 -5.28
CA THR A 100 9.18 12.54 -5.20
C THR A 100 8.42 12.60 -3.87
N VAL A 101 7.16 12.15 -3.88
CA VAL A 101 6.21 12.35 -2.77
C VAL A 101 5.48 11.05 -2.42
N ALA A 102 5.69 10.54 -1.22
CA ALA A 102 4.96 9.38 -0.68
C ALA A 102 4.11 9.79 0.53
N ILE A 103 2.80 9.50 0.49
CA ILE A 103 1.86 9.81 1.58
C ILE A 103 1.05 8.55 1.91
N ALA A 104 1.16 8.06 3.14
CA ALA A 104 0.51 6.83 3.61
C ALA A 104 -0.25 7.06 4.92
N ILE A 105 -1.55 6.74 4.95
CA ILE A 105 -2.44 7.05 6.09
C ILE A 105 -3.31 5.83 6.45
N ASN A 106 -3.42 5.52 7.74
CA ASN A 106 -4.19 4.40 8.30
C ASN A 106 -3.77 3.03 7.72
N ASN A 107 -2.71 2.44 8.26
CA ASN A 107 -2.14 1.12 7.90
C ASN A 107 -1.82 0.94 6.39
N SER A 108 -1.44 2.03 5.71
CA SER A 108 -1.24 2.02 4.25
C SER A 108 0.24 1.99 3.85
N THR A 109 0.55 1.59 2.62
CA THR A 109 1.89 1.64 2.02
C THR A 109 1.93 2.63 0.85
N ALA A 110 2.82 3.62 0.88
CA ALA A 110 3.10 4.47 -0.29
C ALA A 110 4.59 4.45 -0.65
N THR A 111 4.92 4.17 -1.91
CA THR A 111 6.28 4.18 -2.43
C THR A 111 6.37 5.03 -3.70
N ALA A 112 7.16 6.09 -3.68
CA ALA A 112 7.44 6.92 -4.86
C ALA A 112 8.94 7.00 -5.13
N GLY A 113 9.42 6.83 -6.37
CA GLY A 113 10.87 6.87 -6.57
C GLY A 113 11.39 6.52 -7.95
N ASP A 114 12.72 6.44 -8.04
CA ASP A 114 13.49 6.06 -9.22
C ASP A 114 13.23 7.00 -10.43
N GLY A 115 13.12 8.31 -10.18
CA GLY A 115 12.82 9.36 -11.15
C GLY A 115 12.43 10.70 -10.50
N THR A 116 11.93 11.65 -11.29
CA THR A 116 11.56 13.01 -10.87
C THR A 116 10.05 13.15 -10.63
N ASN A 117 9.62 13.92 -9.63
CA ASN A 117 8.23 14.27 -9.33
C ASN A 117 7.23 13.11 -9.08
N ASN A 118 7.67 11.85 -9.09
CA ASN A 118 6.81 10.68 -8.84
C ASN A 118 6.04 10.80 -7.52
N ARG A 119 4.76 10.44 -7.53
CA ARG A 119 3.85 10.64 -6.38
C ARG A 119 2.99 9.42 -6.08
N ALA A 120 3.06 8.93 -4.85
CA ALA A 120 2.25 7.82 -4.33
C ALA A 120 1.40 8.27 -3.13
N VAL A 121 0.10 7.98 -3.16
CA VAL A 121 -0.85 8.32 -2.09
C VAL A 121 -1.70 7.10 -1.72
N ALA A 122 -1.60 6.65 -0.47
CA ALA A 122 -2.24 5.42 0.01
C ALA A 122 -3.02 5.69 1.32
N ILE A 123 -4.30 5.33 1.36
CA ILE A 123 -5.21 5.69 2.48
C ILE A 123 -6.10 4.51 2.85
N ASN A 124 -6.30 4.25 4.15
CA ASN A 124 -7.17 3.19 4.69
C ASN A 124 -6.81 1.78 4.20
N ASN A 125 -5.64 1.28 4.62
CA ASN A 125 -5.03 0.01 4.19
C ASN A 125 -4.72 -0.05 2.68
N GLY A 126 -4.52 1.10 2.04
CA GLY A 126 -4.20 1.18 0.60
C GLY A 126 -2.73 0.89 0.32
N ASP A 127 -2.42 0.47 -0.91
CA ASP A 127 -1.08 0.21 -1.41
C ASP A 127 -0.83 1.02 -2.70
N ALA A 128 0.03 2.05 -2.68
CA ALA A 128 0.32 2.90 -3.84
C ALA A 128 1.81 2.90 -4.22
N TYR A 129 2.11 2.68 -5.50
CA TYR A 129 3.48 2.62 -6.03
C TYR A 129 3.62 3.49 -7.28
N ALA A 130 4.48 4.51 -7.27
CA ALA A 130 4.79 5.36 -8.43
C ALA A 130 6.31 5.32 -8.69
N ARG A 131 6.76 4.53 -9.68
CA ARG A 131 8.17 4.14 -9.79
C ARG A 131 8.72 4.10 -11.22
N THR A 132 9.97 4.54 -11.36
CA THR A 132 10.83 4.39 -12.56
C THR A 132 10.37 5.23 -13.76
N GLY A 133 11.05 6.35 -13.99
CA GLY A 133 10.63 7.40 -14.94
C GLY A 133 10.01 8.60 -14.21
N ASP A 134 9.59 9.64 -14.92
CA ASP A 134 9.24 10.95 -14.36
C ASP A 134 7.72 11.20 -14.30
N ASN A 135 7.28 11.99 -13.32
CA ASN A 135 5.89 12.46 -13.10
C ASN A 135 4.82 11.37 -12.93
N ASN A 136 5.19 10.13 -12.60
CA ASN A 136 4.24 9.03 -12.39
C ASN A 136 3.38 9.24 -11.14
N TYR A 137 2.08 8.92 -11.21
CA TYR A 137 1.14 9.13 -10.12
C TYR A 137 0.32 7.88 -9.76
N ALA A 138 0.38 7.45 -8.49
CA ALA A 138 -0.43 6.36 -7.96
C ALA A 138 -1.30 6.82 -6.77
N LYS A 139 -2.60 6.52 -6.80
CA LYS A 139 -3.54 6.70 -5.67
C LYS A 139 -4.29 5.41 -5.38
N ALA A 140 -4.24 4.93 -4.13
CA ALA A 140 -5.03 3.81 -3.65
C ALA A 140 -5.79 4.17 -2.35
N THR A 141 -7.05 3.76 -2.24
CA THR A 141 -7.86 3.93 -1.02
C THR A 141 -8.51 2.62 -0.58
N ASN A 142 -8.87 2.49 0.70
CA ASN A 142 -9.87 1.54 1.20
C ASN A 142 -9.58 0.04 0.91
N ASN A 143 -8.35 -0.41 1.18
CA ASN A 143 -7.78 -1.74 0.87
C ASN A 143 -7.39 -1.96 -0.61
N ALA A 144 -7.51 -0.96 -1.48
CA ALA A 144 -7.08 -1.06 -2.87
C ALA A 144 -5.56 -1.08 -3.05
N LYS A 145 -5.12 -1.50 -4.24
CA LYS A 145 -3.74 -1.36 -4.72
C LYS A 145 -3.68 -0.62 -6.05
N ALA A 146 -2.79 0.35 -6.18
CA ALA A 146 -2.53 1.12 -7.40
C ALA A 146 -1.03 1.14 -7.70
N VAL A 147 -0.67 0.97 -8.97
CA VAL A 147 0.72 0.96 -9.44
C VAL A 147 0.81 1.80 -10.70
N ALA A 148 1.68 2.81 -10.73
CA ALA A 148 2.14 3.47 -11.93
C ALA A 148 3.64 3.17 -12.05
N TRP A 149 4.02 2.41 -13.09
CA TRP A 149 5.40 1.94 -13.27
C TRP A 149 6.05 2.54 -14.54
N ARG A 150 6.93 1.76 -15.18
CA ARG A 150 8.01 2.23 -16.06
C ARG A 150 7.54 3.13 -17.21
N GLY A 151 8.16 4.29 -17.29
CA GLY A 151 7.90 5.32 -18.31
C GLY A 151 7.52 6.63 -17.62
N ASP A 152 7.15 7.62 -18.41
CA ASP A 152 6.87 8.96 -17.91
C ASP A 152 5.36 9.25 -17.90
N ASN A 153 4.92 10.05 -16.92
CA ASN A 153 3.55 10.55 -16.76
C ASN A 153 2.45 9.47 -16.60
N ASN A 154 2.79 8.21 -16.25
CA ASN A 154 1.80 7.16 -16.07
C ASN A 154 0.95 7.40 -14.79
N THR A 155 -0.36 7.17 -14.88
CA THR A 155 -1.33 7.44 -13.81
C THR A 155 -2.16 6.20 -13.46
N ALA A 156 -2.22 5.86 -12.17
CA ALA A 156 -3.01 4.76 -11.63
C ALA A 156 -3.84 5.22 -10.43
N ILE A 157 -5.18 5.14 -10.54
CA ILE A 157 -6.10 5.58 -9.50
C ILE A 157 -7.11 4.46 -9.21
N VAL A 158 -7.14 3.98 -7.97
CA VAL A 158 -8.17 3.04 -7.51
C VAL A 158 -8.87 3.62 -6.29
N ASP A 159 -10.19 3.80 -6.40
CA ASP A 159 -11.06 4.22 -5.30
C ASP A 159 -12.20 3.22 -5.09
N GLY A 160 -12.09 2.38 -4.06
CA GLY A 160 -13.08 1.34 -3.78
C GLY A 160 -12.60 0.27 -2.80
N THR A 161 -13.52 -0.57 -2.33
CA THR A 161 -13.24 -1.60 -1.33
C THR A 161 -12.74 -2.91 -1.93
N CYS A 162 -11.86 -3.57 -1.19
CA CYS A 162 -11.19 -4.79 -1.63
C CYS A 162 -11.21 -5.84 -0.51
N PRO A 163 -11.88 -7.00 -0.68
CA PRO A 163 -11.85 -8.10 0.28
C PRO A 163 -10.44 -8.57 0.64
N ARG A 164 -10.14 -8.68 1.94
CA ARG A 164 -8.83 -9.09 2.46
C ARG A 164 -8.37 -10.41 1.84
N GLY A 165 -7.18 -10.39 1.22
CA GLY A 165 -6.56 -11.55 0.58
C GLY A 165 -6.89 -11.72 -0.91
N VAL A 166 -7.88 -10.99 -1.43
CA VAL A 166 -8.10 -10.81 -2.87
C VAL A 166 -7.31 -9.57 -3.30
N VAL A 167 -6.76 -9.56 -4.52
CA VAL A 167 -6.14 -8.35 -5.09
C VAL A 167 -7.12 -7.74 -6.09
N CYS A 168 -8.13 -7.13 -5.50
CA CYS A 168 -9.41 -6.66 -6.05
C CYS A 168 -9.34 -5.27 -6.67
N ALA A 169 -8.15 -4.66 -6.66
CA ALA A 169 -7.59 -4.25 -7.92
C ALA A 169 -6.14 -4.73 -7.96
N GLN A 170 -5.83 -5.74 -8.79
CA GLN A 170 -4.61 -5.60 -9.56
C GLN A 170 -4.91 -4.52 -10.59
N SER A 171 -4.70 -3.28 -10.15
CA SER A 171 -3.96 -2.33 -10.96
C SER A 171 -2.55 -2.87 -11.15
N SER A 172 -2.44 -3.94 -11.94
CA SER A 172 -1.28 -4.28 -12.73
C SER A 172 -1.30 -3.44 -14.02
N VAL A 173 -1.58 -2.14 -13.86
CA VAL A 173 -0.74 -1.08 -14.43
C VAL A 173 0.72 -1.22 -13.92
N GLY A 174 1.31 -2.38 -14.21
CA GLY A 174 2.57 -2.32 -14.91
C GLY A 174 2.29 -1.69 -16.27
N ALA A 175 2.12 -0.35 -16.27
CA ALA A 175 2.24 0.46 -17.47
C ALA A 175 3.55 0.03 -18.11
N GLY A 176 3.42 -0.68 -19.23
CA GLY A 176 4.52 -1.42 -19.78
C GLY A 176 5.33 -0.46 -20.63
N VAL A 177 6.58 -0.22 -20.25
CA VAL A 177 7.63 0.37 -21.11
C VAL A 177 7.06 1.40 -22.11
N GLY A 178 6.54 2.51 -21.59
CA GLY A 178 5.82 3.51 -22.37
C GLY A 178 5.12 4.53 -21.48
N ASP A 179 4.67 5.61 -22.11
CA ASP A 179 4.42 6.88 -21.45
C ASP A 179 2.94 7.32 -21.51
N ASN A 180 2.55 8.18 -20.59
CA ASN A 180 1.22 8.81 -20.49
C ASN A 180 0.04 7.83 -20.33
N ASN A 181 0.29 6.59 -19.90
CA ASN A 181 -0.78 5.60 -19.73
C ASN A 181 -1.60 5.88 -18.47
N THR A 182 -2.92 5.74 -18.55
CA THR A 182 -3.87 6.00 -17.46
C THR A 182 -4.74 4.77 -17.18
N ALA A 183 -4.83 4.37 -15.91
CA ALA A 183 -5.83 3.41 -15.44
C ALA A 183 -6.60 3.97 -14.24
N LYS A 184 -7.93 3.88 -14.29
CA LYS A 184 -8.85 4.33 -13.24
C LYS A 184 -9.88 3.26 -12.89
N VAL A 185 -9.98 2.93 -11.61
CA VAL A 185 -11.06 2.13 -11.02
C VAL A 185 -11.88 3.02 -10.08
N THR A 186 -13.21 2.99 -10.24
CA THR A 186 -14.16 3.52 -9.26
C THR A 186 -15.14 2.42 -8.86
N GLY A 187 -14.92 1.75 -7.73
CA GLY A 187 -15.69 0.56 -7.31
C GLY A 187 -14.82 -0.58 -6.80
N GLY A 188 -15.45 -1.71 -6.42
CA GLY A 188 -14.76 -2.86 -5.84
C GLY A 188 -14.34 -3.91 -6.86
N ASN A 189 -13.43 -4.82 -6.49
CA ASN A 189 -13.14 -6.06 -7.24
C ASN A 189 -12.74 -5.92 -8.72
N ALA A 190 -12.42 -4.73 -9.24
CA ALA A 190 -12.06 -4.54 -10.65
C ALA A 190 -10.56 -4.73 -10.92
N GLU A 191 -10.22 -5.66 -11.80
CA GLU A 191 -8.85 -5.95 -12.25
C GLU A 191 -8.55 -5.19 -13.55
N ILE A 192 -7.52 -4.35 -13.58
CA ILE A 192 -7.21 -3.47 -14.72
C ILE A 192 -5.70 -3.40 -14.96
N GLY A 193 -5.26 -3.69 -16.18
CA GLY A 193 -3.89 -3.40 -16.63
C GLY A 193 -3.85 -2.76 -18.01
N VAL A 194 -3.13 -1.64 -18.16
CA VAL A 194 -2.62 -1.25 -19.48
C VAL A 194 -1.40 -2.10 -19.79
N GLY A 195 -1.23 -2.48 -21.05
CA GLY A 195 -0.08 -3.24 -21.52
C GLY A 195 1.11 -2.34 -21.83
N THR A 196 1.89 -2.75 -22.84
CA THR A 196 3.02 -1.96 -23.33
C THR A 196 2.64 -1.03 -24.47
N GLY A 197 3.07 0.22 -24.38
CA GLY A 197 2.83 1.28 -25.36
C GLY A 197 2.50 2.61 -24.69
N ASN A 198 2.10 3.59 -25.48
CA ASN A 198 1.86 4.97 -25.04
C ASN A 198 0.37 5.33 -25.01
N ASN A 199 0.01 6.29 -24.15
CA ASN A 199 -1.31 6.94 -24.12
C ASN A 199 -2.51 5.99 -23.91
N ASN A 200 -2.30 4.77 -23.39
CA ASN A 200 -3.39 3.82 -23.18
C ASN A 200 -4.28 4.26 -22.00
N HIS A 201 -5.61 4.19 -22.16
CA HIS A 201 -6.57 4.78 -21.22
C HIS A 201 -7.67 3.79 -20.82
N LEU A 202 -7.58 3.28 -19.59
CA LEU A 202 -8.53 2.35 -18.97
C LEU A 202 -9.38 3.05 -17.90
N VAL A 203 -10.70 2.90 -17.98
CA VAL A 203 -11.63 3.28 -16.92
C VAL A 203 -12.62 2.14 -16.68
N SER A 204 -12.77 1.69 -15.44
CA SER A 204 -13.98 0.96 -15.02
C SER A 204 -14.66 1.61 -13.83
N ASN A 205 -15.98 1.75 -13.93
CA ASN A 205 -16.85 2.24 -12.88
C ASN A 205 -17.88 1.14 -12.53
N GLY A 206 -17.86 0.66 -11.30
CA GLY A 206 -18.63 -0.49 -10.82
C GLY A 206 -17.75 -1.64 -10.31
N THR A 207 -18.31 -2.84 -10.20
CA THR A 207 -17.74 -3.91 -9.35
C THR A 207 -17.41 -5.18 -10.13
N GLY A 208 -16.23 -5.76 -9.93
CA GLY A 208 -15.86 -7.08 -10.49
C GLY A 208 -15.34 -7.06 -11.94
N ASN A 209 -15.25 -5.88 -12.56
CA ASN A 209 -14.87 -5.72 -13.96
C ASN A 209 -13.41 -6.14 -14.22
N LYS A 210 -13.14 -6.90 -15.29
CA LYS A 210 -11.79 -7.30 -15.68
C LYS A 210 -11.41 -6.68 -17.02
N LEU A 211 -10.61 -5.63 -16.99
CA LEU A 211 -10.23 -4.84 -18.17
C LEU A 211 -8.75 -5.01 -18.55
N THR A 212 -8.44 -4.89 -19.83
CA THR A 212 -7.06 -4.89 -20.33
C THR A 212 -6.91 -4.01 -21.58
N ALA A 213 -6.01 -3.02 -21.54
CA ALA A 213 -5.44 -2.50 -22.78
C ALA A 213 -4.23 -3.36 -23.13
N GLY A 214 -4.14 -3.81 -24.38
CA GLY A 214 -3.13 -4.76 -24.84
C GLY A 214 -1.82 -4.09 -25.24
N TYR A 215 -1.18 -4.66 -26.27
CA TYR A 215 -0.01 -4.07 -26.91
C TYR A 215 -0.46 -2.97 -27.88
N GLY A 216 0.28 -1.85 -27.91
CA GLY A 216 0.10 -0.74 -28.84
C GLY A 216 -0.25 0.59 -28.16
N ASP A 217 -0.49 1.61 -28.99
CA ASP A 217 -0.66 2.99 -28.53
C ASP A 217 -2.12 3.46 -28.63
N ASN A 218 -2.51 4.38 -27.74
CA ASN A 218 -3.82 5.05 -27.71
C ASN A 218 -5.02 4.11 -27.49
N ASN A 219 -4.84 2.93 -26.90
CA ASN A 219 -5.94 1.99 -26.63
C ASN A 219 -6.85 2.52 -25.52
N THR A 220 -8.11 2.77 -25.84
CA THR A 220 -9.13 3.22 -24.89
C THR A 220 -10.09 2.10 -24.54
N VAL A 221 -10.33 1.87 -23.25
CA VAL A 221 -11.44 1.03 -22.76
C VAL A 221 -12.16 1.76 -21.63
N THR A 222 -13.46 1.96 -21.78
CA THR A 222 -14.35 2.45 -20.72
C THR A 222 -15.43 1.42 -20.44
N VAL A 223 -15.59 1.04 -19.18
CA VAL A 223 -16.67 0.15 -18.73
C VAL A 223 -17.43 0.79 -17.58
N ASN A 224 -18.75 0.89 -17.74
CA ASN A 224 -19.66 1.24 -16.67
C ASN A 224 -20.58 0.03 -16.47
N GLY A 225 -20.44 -0.66 -15.34
CA GLY A 225 -21.13 -1.93 -15.11
C GLY A 225 -20.49 -2.80 -14.03
N ASN A 226 -21.00 -4.02 -13.87
CA ASN A 226 -20.49 -5.00 -12.91
C ASN A 226 -20.21 -6.34 -13.60
N ASP A 227 -19.17 -7.04 -13.15
CA ASP A 227 -18.72 -8.35 -13.66
C ASP A 227 -18.49 -8.40 -15.19
N ASP A 228 -18.17 -7.25 -15.80
CA ASP A 228 -17.91 -7.08 -17.22
C ASP A 228 -16.44 -7.36 -17.60
N TYR A 229 -16.21 -7.92 -18.79
CA TYR A 229 -14.87 -8.13 -19.36
C TYR A 229 -14.65 -7.23 -20.57
N GLY A 230 -13.52 -6.52 -20.62
CA GLY A 230 -13.22 -5.59 -21.72
C GLY A 230 -11.76 -5.60 -22.14
N ARG A 231 -11.49 -5.71 -23.44
CA ARG A 231 -10.12 -5.67 -23.99
C ARG A 231 -10.03 -4.90 -25.31
N ALA A 232 -9.15 -3.90 -25.35
CA ALA A 232 -8.70 -3.26 -26.60
C ALA A 232 -7.20 -3.51 -26.79
N GLY A 233 -6.69 -3.49 -28.03
CA GLY A 233 -5.25 -3.61 -28.31
C GLY A 233 -4.82 -4.90 -28.98
N GLY A 234 -3.65 -4.83 -29.61
CA GLY A 234 -3.14 -5.83 -30.53
C GLY A 234 -2.61 -7.11 -29.87
N THR A 235 -2.18 -8.03 -30.75
CA THR A 235 -1.23 -9.09 -30.41
C THR A 235 0.20 -8.58 -30.58
N LEU A 236 1.18 -9.36 -30.11
CA LEU A 236 2.62 -9.05 -30.06
C LEU A 236 3.32 -8.67 -31.40
N SER A 237 2.59 -8.63 -32.52
CA SER A 237 3.15 -8.48 -33.87
C SER A 237 2.41 -7.49 -34.78
N SER A 238 1.44 -6.72 -34.26
CA SER A 238 0.71 -5.73 -35.05
C SER A 238 0.61 -4.37 -34.36
N HIS A 239 1.04 -3.33 -35.06
CA HIS A 239 0.61 -1.95 -34.79
C HIS A 239 -0.92 -1.93 -34.79
N SER A 240 -1.52 -1.39 -33.73
CA SER A 240 -2.97 -1.31 -33.61
C SER A 240 -3.33 0.00 -32.92
N ASP A 241 -3.52 1.01 -33.74
CA ASP A 241 -3.73 2.38 -33.31
C ASP A 241 -5.21 2.61 -32.93
N ASN A 242 -5.45 3.49 -31.97
CA ASN A 242 -6.74 4.14 -31.71
C ASN A 242 -7.94 3.19 -31.49
N ASN A 243 -7.70 2.00 -30.93
CA ASN A 243 -8.78 1.08 -30.57
C ASN A 243 -9.64 1.68 -29.44
N SER A 244 -10.97 1.60 -29.56
CA SER A 244 -11.89 2.10 -28.53
C SER A 244 -12.96 1.07 -28.19
N LEU A 245 -13.10 0.75 -26.90
CA LEU A 245 -14.13 -0.13 -26.38
C LEU A 245 -14.93 0.60 -25.31
N VAL A 246 -16.26 0.67 -25.49
CA VAL A 246 -17.19 1.20 -24.49
C VAL A 246 -18.23 0.14 -24.16
N ILE A 247 -18.27 -0.30 -22.90
CA ILE A 247 -19.28 -1.21 -22.38
C ILE A 247 -20.14 -0.45 -21.36
N ASN A 248 -21.44 -0.39 -21.60
CA ASN A 248 -22.43 0.03 -20.60
C ASN A 248 -23.27 -1.19 -20.24
N GLY A 249 -22.80 -1.98 -19.28
CA GLY A 249 -23.45 -3.18 -18.77
C GLY A 249 -24.06 -2.95 -17.39
N ASP A 250 -24.98 -3.80 -16.98
CA ASP A 250 -25.54 -3.85 -15.61
C ASP A 250 -25.26 -5.20 -14.90
N GLY A 251 -24.80 -6.20 -15.65
CA GLY A 251 -24.22 -7.44 -15.13
C GLY A 251 -24.82 -8.72 -15.72
N TYR A 252 -24.36 -9.11 -16.91
CA TYR A 252 -24.48 -10.50 -17.37
C TYR A 252 -23.24 -10.92 -18.15
N ARG A 253 -22.15 -11.22 -17.42
CA ARG A 253 -20.86 -11.77 -17.91
C ARG A 253 -20.65 -11.56 -19.41
N GLN A 254 -20.33 -10.33 -19.80
CA GLN A 254 -20.07 -9.98 -21.20
C GLN A 254 -18.80 -10.69 -21.69
N THR A 255 -18.98 -11.96 -22.03
CA THR A 255 -17.97 -12.89 -22.57
C THR A 255 -17.79 -12.63 -24.07
N THR A 256 -18.42 -11.58 -24.60
CA THR A 256 -17.87 -10.76 -25.66
C THR A 256 -16.46 -10.33 -25.28
N GLY A 257 -15.47 -11.12 -25.70
CA GLY A 257 -14.14 -10.61 -25.98
C GLY A 257 -14.25 -9.58 -27.10
N ALA A 258 -14.73 -8.38 -26.76
CA ALA A 258 -14.98 -7.27 -27.65
C ALA A 258 -13.65 -6.61 -28.02
N VAL A 259 -12.79 -7.41 -28.67
CA VAL A 259 -11.42 -7.07 -29.04
C VAL A 259 -11.48 -5.99 -30.11
N ALA A 260 -11.39 -4.75 -29.66
CA ALA A 260 -11.09 -3.62 -30.52
C ALA A 260 -9.63 -3.78 -31.00
N THR A 261 -9.50 -4.24 -32.24
CA THR A 261 -8.25 -4.29 -33.02
C THR A 261 -8.44 -3.48 -34.31
N GLY A 262 -7.35 -2.86 -34.80
CA GLY A 262 -7.33 -2.14 -36.07
C GLY A 262 -8.24 -0.90 -36.12
N GLY A 263 -8.23 -0.05 -35.08
CA GLY A 263 -8.99 1.22 -35.07
C GLY A 263 -10.50 1.05 -34.94
N THR A 264 -10.97 -0.14 -34.57
CA THR A 264 -12.40 -0.41 -34.36
C THR A 264 -12.90 0.29 -33.09
N THR A 265 -14.07 0.93 -33.18
CA THR A 265 -14.85 1.35 -31.99
C THR A 265 -15.99 0.36 -31.77
N VAL A 266 -16.04 -0.27 -30.59
CA VAL A 266 -17.15 -1.15 -30.19
C VAL A 266 -17.91 -0.50 -29.04
N ILE A 267 -19.22 -0.28 -29.24
CA ILE A 267 -20.14 0.15 -28.20
C ILE A 267 -21.13 -0.99 -27.97
N LEU A 268 -21.10 -1.60 -26.79
CA LEU A 268 -22.11 -2.58 -26.38
C LEU A 268 -23.27 -1.85 -25.66
N PRO A 269 -24.52 -1.97 -26.14
CA PRO A 269 -25.68 -1.48 -25.41
C PRO A 269 -25.94 -2.35 -24.16
N PRO A 270 -26.67 -1.84 -23.16
CA PRO A 270 -27.15 -2.66 -22.06
C PRO A 270 -28.07 -3.78 -22.59
N PRO A 271 -28.15 -4.93 -21.88
CA PRO A 271 -29.02 -6.03 -22.28
C PRO A 271 -30.49 -5.59 -22.26
N THR A 272 -31.25 -5.99 -23.29
CA THR A 272 -32.71 -5.87 -23.29
C THR A 272 -33.31 -6.91 -22.34
N GLN A 273 -34.12 -6.46 -21.39
CA GLN A 273 -34.94 -7.30 -20.51
C GLN A 273 -36.12 -7.93 -21.27
#